data_AF-A0A1V8TBS0-F1
#
_entry.id   AF-A0A1V8TBS0-F1
#
_cell.length_a   1.000
_cell.length_b   1.000
_cell.length_c   1.000
_cell.angle_alpha   90.00
_cell.angle_beta   90.00
_cell.angle_gamma   90.00
#
_symmetry.space_group_name_H-M   'P 1'
#
loop_
_entity.id
_entity.type
_entity.pdbx_description
1 polymer ?
#
loop_
_entity_poly.entity_id
_entity_poly.type
_entity_poly.pdbx_seq_one_letter_code
_entity_poly.pdbx_strand_id
1 'polypeptide(L)'
;MDEVRYIWGDFHTLNHGAHFRPVDPAKTETAFAGFPRTLPWTFEQNVRLPLEMLQKMDVLIYGYWPQHQSWVINTLYAKFRGTASARLSGAQGSAARGPEVAAVHPMWCLANHSCDPNVSWEWSGSIQLTVREKRVEWRGKGGGKVVNTPGIKAGEEILNHYCDIDLPVQKRREWASGALGGNCQCGRCLFETSKEQAEAS
;
A
#
# COMPACT_ATOMS: atom_id res chain seq x y z
N MET A 1 -23.32 20.78 -11.13
CA MET A 1 -22.45 19.60 -11.30
C MET A 1 -22.47 18.87 -9.97
N ASP A 2 -23.22 17.78 -9.91
CA ASP A 2 -23.29 16.88 -8.77
C ASP A 2 -22.09 15.91 -8.84
N GLU A 3 -20.91 16.41 -8.50
CA GLU A 3 -19.72 15.58 -8.46
C GLU A 3 -19.67 14.76 -7.17
N VAL A 4 -19.66 13.44 -7.35
CA VAL A 4 -19.47 12.44 -6.28
C VAL A 4 -18.14 12.70 -5.60
N ARG A 5 -18.22 13.09 -4.33
CA ARG A 5 -17.05 13.31 -3.47
C ARG A 5 -16.68 11.96 -2.83
N TYR A 6 -15.37 11.73 -2.73
CA TYR A 6 -14.68 10.67 -1.97
C TYR A 6 -14.43 9.34 -2.72
N ILE A 7 -13.14 9.09 -3.00
CA ILE A 7 -12.63 7.78 -3.49
C ILE A 7 -12.10 6.95 -2.31
N TRP A 8 -11.74 7.55 -1.16
CA TRP A 8 -11.25 6.82 0.02
C TRP A 8 -11.70 7.48 1.32
N GLY A 9 -12.67 6.84 1.99
CA GLY A 9 -13.18 7.23 3.30
C GLY A 9 -14.09 8.45 3.28
N ASP A 10 -15.24 8.34 3.94
CA ASP A 10 -16.09 9.50 4.18
C ASP A 10 -15.48 10.36 5.31
N PHE A 11 -15.35 11.67 5.10
CA PHE A 11 -14.95 12.58 6.18
C PHE A 11 -16.15 12.75 7.09
N HIS A 12 -16.21 11.96 8.15
CA HIS A 12 -17.32 12.02 9.08
C HIS A 12 -16.96 12.77 10.37
N THR A 13 -17.98 13.30 11.03
CA THR A 13 -17.88 13.80 12.40
C THR A 13 -18.21 12.71 13.45
N LEU A 14 -18.28 11.43 13.04
CA LEU A 14 -18.61 10.34 13.95
C LEU A 14 -17.65 10.32 15.15
N ASN A 15 -18.21 10.03 16.32
CA ASN A 15 -17.44 9.94 17.55
C ASN A 15 -16.46 8.77 17.46
N HIS A 16 -15.17 9.08 17.35
CA HIS A 16 -14.10 8.10 17.24
C HIS A 16 -14.13 7.08 18.40
N GLY A 17 -14.43 7.48 19.63
CA GLY A 17 -14.50 6.57 20.78
C GLY A 17 -15.63 5.52 20.68
N ALA A 18 -16.70 5.80 19.93
CA ALA A 18 -17.81 4.87 19.75
C ALA A 18 -17.64 3.92 18.56
N HIS A 19 -16.84 4.31 17.56
CA HIS A 19 -16.70 3.59 16.28
C HIS A 19 -15.30 3.02 16.05
N PHE A 20 -14.29 3.54 16.71
CA PHE A 20 -12.95 2.97 16.74
C PHE A 20 -12.95 1.77 17.69
N ARG A 21 -12.86 0.57 17.13
CA ARG A 21 -12.59 -0.63 17.92
C ARG A 21 -11.08 -0.83 17.91
N PRO A 22 -10.42 -0.86 19.09
CA PRO A 22 -9.02 -1.25 19.16
C PRO A 22 -8.83 -2.58 18.43
N VAL A 23 -7.87 -2.58 17.51
CA VAL A 23 -7.47 -3.79 16.78
C VAL A 23 -6.99 -4.79 17.82
N ASP A 24 -7.63 -5.95 17.90
CA ASP A 24 -7.08 -7.10 18.60
C ASP A 24 -6.02 -7.73 17.66
N PRO A 25 -4.72 -7.59 17.96
CA PRO A 25 -3.66 -8.13 17.11
C PRO A 25 -3.73 -9.66 17.00
N ALA A 26 -4.46 -10.34 17.89
CA ALA A 26 -4.70 -11.77 17.81
C ALA A 26 -5.84 -12.12 16.82
N LYS A 27 -6.77 -11.21 16.54
CA LYS A 27 -7.91 -11.42 15.62
C LYS A 27 -7.68 -10.74 14.27
N THR A 28 -6.65 -11.20 13.56
CA THR A 28 -6.22 -10.66 12.26
C THR A 28 -6.96 -11.23 11.04
N GLU A 29 -8.10 -11.90 11.25
CA GLU A 29 -8.85 -12.59 10.18
C GLU A 29 -9.50 -11.65 9.15
N THR A 30 -9.59 -10.35 9.45
CA THR A 30 -10.22 -9.39 8.52
C THR A 30 -9.17 -8.60 7.75
N ALA A 31 -9.43 -8.37 6.46
CA ALA A 31 -8.53 -7.63 5.55
C ALA A 31 -8.18 -6.23 6.09
N PHE A 32 -9.11 -5.57 6.79
CA PHE A 32 -8.88 -4.25 7.36
C PHE A 32 -8.31 -4.28 8.78
N ALA A 33 -8.02 -5.45 9.35
CA ALA A 33 -7.46 -5.60 10.69
C ALA A 33 -8.18 -4.77 11.77
N GLY A 34 -9.49 -4.51 11.64
CA GLY A 34 -10.23 -3.63 12.56
C GLY A 34 -9.98 -2.11 12.40
N PHE A 35 -9.19 -1.66 11.43
CA PHE A 35 -9.01 -0.24 11.14
C PHE A 35 -10.34 0.42 10.75
N PRO A 36 -10.62 1.64 11.25
CA PRO A 36 -11.73 2.43 10.76
C PRO A 36 -11.54 2.68 9.26
N ARG A 37 -12.60 2.47 8.47
CA ARG A 37 -12.56 2.69 7.01
C ARG A 37 -12.73 4.17 6.65
N THR A 38 -12.27 5.03 7.54
CA THR A 38 -12.49 6.48 7.53
C THR A 38 -11.20 7.14 8.01
N LEU A 39 -10.80 8.22 7.36
CA LEU A 39 -9.59 8.94 7.72
C LEU A 39 -9.97 10.06 8.71
N PRO A 40 -9.37 10.10 9.91
CA PRO A 40 -9.58 11.22 10.81
C PRO A 40 -9.09 12.50 10.15
N TRP A 41 -9.85 13.58 10.27
CA TRP A 41 -9.33 14.88 9.91
C TRP A 41 -8.23 15.28 10.89
N THR A 42 -7.07 15.66 10.37
CA THR A 42 -6.00 16.29 11.14
C THR A 42 -5.40 17.46 10.36
N PHE A 43 -5.01 18.52 11.06
CA PHE A 43 -4.32 19.64 10.41
C PHE A 43 -3.08 19.19 9.63
N GLU A 44 -2.34 18.25 10.23
CA GLU A 44 -1.15 17.65 9.63
C GLU A 44 -1.44 17.00 8.27
N GLN A 45 -2.38 16.05 8.23
CA GLN A 45 -2.64 15.24 7.03
C GLN A 45 -3.51 15.94 5.99
N ASN A 46 -4.37 16.88 6.40
CA ASN A 46 -5.37 17.47 5.52
C ASN A 46 -5.06 18.91 5.09
N VAL A 47 -4.13 19.57 5.77
CA VAL A 47 -3.72 20.96 5.46
C VAL A 47 -2.22 21.03 5.21
N ARG A 48 -1.39 20.67 6.20
CA ARG A 48 0.05 20.90 6.14
C ARG A 48 0.73 20.07 5.05
N LEU A 49 0.60 18.74 5.09
CA LEU A 49 1.28 17.84 4.16
C LEU A 49 0.86 18.03 2.68
N PRO A 50 -0.43 18.21 2.36
CA PRO A 50 -0.83 18.45 0.97
C PRO A 50 -0.32 19.79 0.42
N LEU A 51 -0.28 20.85 1.23
CA LEU A 51 0.28 22.14 0.83
C LEU A 51 1.80 22.09 0.67
N GLU A 52 2.51 21.41 1.58
CA GLU A 52 3.95 21.20 1.48
C GLU A 52 4.32 20.45 0.20
N MET A 53 3.55 19.42 -0.17
CA MET A 53 3.74 18.70 -1.43
C MET A 53 3.63 19.65 -2.64
N LEU A 54 2.57 20.46 -2.72
CA LEU A 54 2.39 21.41 -3.83
C LEU A 54 3.52 22.43 -3.89
N GLN A 55 3.98 22.91 -2.73
CA GLN A 55 5.12 23.82 -2.63
C GLN A 55 6.41 23.16 -3.14
N LYS A 56 6.67 21.90 -2.78
CA LYS A 56 7.82 21.11 -3.25
C LYS A 56 7.79 20.82 -4.75
N MET A 57 6.60 20.87 -5.36
CA MET A 57 6.39 20.70 -6.80
C MET A 57 6.36 22.04 -7.56
N ASP A 58 6.68 23.16 -6.89
CA ASP A 58 6.62 24.51 -7.44
C ASP A 58 5.26 24.89 -8.06
N VAL A 59 4.17 24.34 -7.51
CA VAL A 59 2.81 24.65 -7.96
C VAL A 59 2.34 25.96 -7.37
N LEU A 60 1.92 26.91 -8.22
CA LEU A 60 1.34 28.19 -7.79
C LEU A 60 -0.08 27.99 -7.24
N ILE A 61 -0.19 27.72 -5.94
CA ILE A 61 -1.44 27.37 -5.26
C ILE A 61 -2.52 28.45 -5.45
N TYR A 62 -2.17 29.72 -5.28
CA TYR A 62 -3.11 30.85 -5.33
C TYR A 62 -3.36 31.42 -6.73
N GLY A 63 -2.61 30.98 -7.75
CA GLY A 63 -2.70 31.54 -9.11
C GLY A 63 -3.87 31.03 -9.95
N TYR A 64 -4.52 29.93 -9.52
CA TYR A 64 -5.52 29.21 -10.31
C TYR A 64 -6.78 28.87 -9.50
N TRP A 65 -7.21 29.77 -8.61
CA TRP A 65 -8.50 29.63 -7.92
C TRP A 65 -9.63 29.72 -8.97
N PRO A 66 -10.42 28.65 -9.26
CA PRO A 66 -11.05 27.68 -8.34
C PRO A 66 -10.58 26.21 -8.48
N GLN A 67 -9.52 25.94 -9.25
CA GLN A 67 -9.07 24.57 -9.57
C GLN A 67 -8.33 23.89 -8.40
N HIS A 68 -7.86 24.69 -7.44
CA HIS A 68 -7.12 24.24 -6.26
C HIS A 68 -7.97 24.23 -4.97
N GLN A 69 -9.25 23.87 -5.07
CA GLN A 69 -10.07 23.66 -3.87
C GLN A 69 -9.44 22.59 -2.97
N SER A 70 -9.52 22.78 -1.65
CA SER A 70 -8.86 21.90 -0.68
C SER A 70 -9.22 20.42 -0.83
N TRP A 71 -10.43 20.10 -1.28
CA TRP A 71 -10.84 18.71 -1.52
C TRP A 71 -10.12 18.08 -2.73
N VAL A 72 -9.86 18.86 -3.78
CA VAL A 72 -9.09 18.41 -4.97
C VAL A 72 -7.67 18.07 -4.53
N ILE A 73 -7.04 18.98 -3.78
CA ILE A 73 -5.69 18.82 -3.26
C ILE A 73 -5.59 17.58 -2.36
N ASN A 74 -6.52 17.42 -1.42
CA ASN A 74 -6.57 16.25 -0.54
C ASN A 74 -6.78 14.94 -1.33
N THR A 75 -7.61 14.98 -2.38
CA THR A 75 -7.85 13.80 -3.24
C THR A 75 -6.59 13.43 -4.02
N LEU A 76 -5.89 14.40 -4.60
CA LEU A 76 -4.63 14.19 -5.29
C LEU A 76 -3.56 13.67 -4.34
N TYR A 77 -3.41 14.29 -3.17
CA TYR A 77 -2.47 13.84 -2.14
C TYR A 77 -2.73 12.39 -1.72
N ALA A 78 -3.99 12.02 -1.47
CA ALA A 78 -4.38 10.65 -1.15
C ALA A 78 -4.05 9.67 -2.27
N LYS A 79 -4.35 10.02 -3.54
CA LYS A 79 -3.99 9.21 -4.71
C LYS A 79 -2.48 9.03 -4.80
N PHE A 80 -1.71 10.10 -4.71
CA PHE A 80 -0.26 10.03 -4.82
C PHE A 80 0.35 9.16 -3.72
N ARG A 81 -0.12 9.23 -2.47
CA ARG A 81 0.36 8.31 -1.42
C ARG A 81 0.10 6.83 -1.73
N GLY A 82 -0.99 6.52 -2.44
CA GLY A 82 -1.31 5.14 -2.84
C GLY A 82 -0.62 4.68 -4.12
N THR A 83 -0.14 5.59 -4.97
CA THR A 83 0.40 5.26 -6.31
C THR A 83 1.85 5.69 -6.52
N ALA A 84 2.44 6.41 -5.58
CA ALA A 84 3.83 6.83 -5.64
C ALA A 84 4.74 5.65 -5.32
N SER A 85 5.84 5.56 -6.08
CA SER A 85 6.97 4.71 -5.76
C SER A 85 8.20 5.59 -5.54
N ALA A 86 9.15 5.11 -4.75
CA ALA A 86 10.39 5.82 -4.52
C ALA A 86 11.60 4.88 -4.59
N ARG A 87 12.67 5.33 -5.22
CA ARG A 87 13.99 4.73 -5.10
C ARG A 87 14.64 5.27 -3.83
N LEU A 88 14.94 4.39 -2.88
CA LEU A 88 15.67 4.76 -1.67
C LEU A 88 17.17 4.80 -1.96
N SER A 89 17.84 5.86 -1.52
CA SER A 89 19.30 5.96 -1.56
C SER A 89 19.92 4.90 -0.66
N GLY A 90 20.96 4.22 -1.16
CA GLY A 90 21.72 3.24 -0.38
C GLY A 90 21.22 1.79 -0.40
N ALA A 91 20.21 1.47 -1.22
CA ALA A 91 19.55 0.15 -1.28
C ALA A 91 20.45 -1.07 -1.62
N GLN A 92 21.72 -0.86 -2.02
CA GLN A 92 22.71 -1.93 -2.18
C GLN A 92 23.58 -2.11 -0.92
N GLY A 93 22.95 -2.41 0.23
CA GLY A 93 23.67 -2.85 1.43
C GLY A 93 24.18 -1.74 2.36
N SER A 94 23.75 -0.49 2.19
CA SER A 94 24.00 0.60 3.14
C SER A 94 22.69 1.08 3.78
N ALA A 95 22.76 1.67 4.98
CA ALA A 95 21.57 2.19 5.67
C ALA A 95 20.81 3.15 4.74
N ALA A 96 19.53 2.87 4.49
CA ALA A 96 18.69 3.68 3.62
C ALA A 96 18.66 5.13 4.12
N ARG A 97 19.12 6.09 3.31
CA ARG A 97 19.21 7.51 3.70
C ARG A 97 17.98 8.32 3.32
N GLY A 98 16.96 7.66 2.77
CA GLY A 98 15.70 8.26 2.34
C GLY A 98 15.49 8.17 0.82
N PRO A 99 14.32 8.61 0.34
CA PRO A 99 13.97 8.56 -1.08
C PRO A 99 14.88 9.52 -1.87
N GLU A 100 15.63 8.95 -2.81
CA GLU A 100 16.46 9.69 -3.76
C GLU A 100 15.61 10.31 -4.86
N VAL A 101 14.65 9.52 -5.37
CA VAL A 101 13.67 9.95 -6.37
C VAL A 101 12.34 9.30 -6.02
N ALA A 102 11.26 10.07 -6.13
CA ALA A 102 9.90 9.57 -6.07
C ALA A 102 9.14 9.98 -7.33
N ALA A 103 8.30 9.09 -7.84
CA ALA A 103 7.42 9.41 -8.95
C ALA A 103 6.08 8.69 -8.82
N VAL A 104 5.06 9.27 -9.44
CA VAL A 104 3.72 8.69 -9.54
C VAL A 104 3.64 7.94 -10.86
N HIS A 105 3.25 6.67 -10.78
CA HIS A 105 3.13 5.80 -11.95
C HIS A 105 1.67 5.35 -12.05
N PRO A 106 0.84 5.98 -12.90
CA PRO A 106 -0.59 5.66 -12.96
C PRO A 106 -0.88 4.19 -13.30
N MET A 107 0.03 3.51 -14.01
CA MET A 107 -0.12 2.09 -14.34
C MET A 107 0.33 1.16 -13.20
N TRP A 108 1.12 1.66 -12.24
CA TRP A 108 1.57 0.90 -11.08
C TRP A 108 0.41 0.41 -10.22
N CYS A 109 -0.60 1.27 -10.04
CA CYS A 109 -1.76 0.96 -9.21
C CYS A 109 -2.75 -0.01 -9.85
N LEU A 110 -2.49 -0.50 -11.07
CA LEU A 110 -3.33 -1.52 -11.71
C LEU A 110 -3.03 -2.93 -11.21
N ALA A 111 -1.79 -3.21 -10.83
CA ALA A 111 -1.40 -4.52 -10.33
C ALA A 111 -1.51 -4.55 -8.81
N ASN A 112 -2.43 -5.35 -8.27
CA ASN A 112 -2.66 -5.46 -6.83
C ASN A 112 -1.48 -6.10 -6.09
N HIS A 113 -1.48 -5.96 -4.76
CA HIS A 113 -0.44 -6.49 -3.90
C HIS A 113 -0.60 -8.00 -3.61
N SER A 114 0.49 -8.75 -3.72
CA SER A 114 0.69 -10.09 -3.15
C SER A 114 2.11 -10.22 -2.59
N CYS A 115 2.26 -10.95 -1.46
CA CYS A 115 3.59 -11.34 -0.96
C CYS A 115 4.17 -12.56 -1.70
N ASP A 116 3.44 -13.08 -2.68
CA ASP A 116 3.88 -14.03 -3.70
C ASP A 116 3.43 -13.53 -5.09
N PRO A 117 4.07 -12.46 -5.58
CA PRO A 117 3.68 -11.79 -6.81
C PRO A 117 4.04 -12.62 -8.05
N ASN A 118 3.32 -12.43 -9.17
CA ASN A 118 3.63 -13.04 -10.46
C ASN A 118 4.42 -12.12 -11.41
N VAL A 119 4.45 -10.82 -11.10
CA VAL A 119 5.30 -9.83 -11.76
C VAL A 119 6.30 -9.21 -10.77
N SER A 120 7.40 -8.70 -11.29
CA SER A 120 8.33 -7.82 -10.60
C SER A 120 8.46 -6.52 -11.36
N TRP A 121 9.12 -5.54 -10.75
CA TRP A 121 9.42 -4.29 -11.39
C TRP A 121 10.87 -3.89 -11.12
N GLU A 122 11.41 -3.10 -12.03
CA GLU A 122 12.72 -2.49 -11.90
C GLU A 122 12.60 -0.99 -12.19
N TRP A 123 13.27 -0.18 -11.38
CA TRP A 123 13.40 1.26 -11.61
C TRP A 123 14.71 1.54 -12.35
N SER A 124 14.66 1.55 -13.68
CA SER A 124 15.81 1.81 -14.55
C SER A 124 15.47 2.86 -15.61
N GLY A 125 15.09 4.06 -15.16
CA GLY A 125 14.67 5.19 -16.01
C GLY A 125 13.29 5.03 -16.68
N SER A 126 12.80 3.79 -16.80
CA SER A 126 11.42 3.42 -17.11
C SER A 126 10.98 2.31 -16.16
N ILE A 127 9.71 2.32 -15.73
CA ILE A 127 9.14 1.19 -14.97
C ILE A 127 8.72 0.12 -15.96
N GLN A 128 9.29 -1.06 -15.80
CA GLN A 128 8.89 -2.25 -16.54
C GLN A 128 8.32 -3.28 -15.56
N LEU A 129 7.07 -3.69 -15.78
CA LEU A 129 6.48 -4.83 -15.10
C LEU A 129 6.84 -6.08 -15.91
N THR A 130 7.65 -6.95 -15.31
CA THR A 130 8.17 -8.15 -15.96
C THR A 130 7.65 -9.38 -15.22
N VAL A 131 7.23 -10.39 -15.97
CA VAL A 131 6.82 -11.68 -15.39
C VAL A 131 8.01 -12.27 -14.64
N ARG A 132 7.78 -12.72 -13.41
CA ARG A 132 8.86 -13.34 -12.63
C ARG A 132 9.22 -14.70 -13.20
N GLU A 133 10.50 -14.89 -13.47
CA GLU A 133 11.07 -16.21 -13.81
C GLU A 133 11.04 -17.19 -12.63
N LYS A 134 11.02 -16.66 -11.39
CA LYS A 134 10.96 -17.43 -10.15
C LYS A 134 9.93 -16.83 -9.20
N ARG A 135 8.97 -17.66 -8.79
CA ARG A 135 7.98 -17.32 -7.78
C ARG A 135 8.58 -17.44 -6.38
N VAL A 136 7.96 -16.80 -5.41
CA VAL A 136 8.44 -16.83 -4.03
C VAL A 136 8.24 -18.23 -3.47
N GLU A 137 9.27 -18.77 -2.81
CA GLU A 137 9.16 -20.07 -2.17
C GLU A 137 8.54 -19.94 -0.78
N TRP A 138 7.41 -20.59 -0.55
CA TRP A 138 6.76 -20.68 0.76
C TRP A 138 5.97 -22.00 0.88
N ARG A 139 5.50 -22.35 2.08
CA ARG A 139 4.76 -23.60 2.34
C ARG A 139 3.25 -23.35 2.39
N GLY A 140 2.45 -24.25 1.83
CA GLY A 140 0.99 -24.11 1.80
C GLY A 140 0.30 -24.66 3.04
N LYS A 141 -1.02 -24.51 3.14
CA LYS A 141 -1.86 -25.03 4.25
C LYS A 141 -1.69 -26.52 4.57
N GLY A 142 -1.13 -27.33 3.67
CA GLY A 142 -0.80 -28.75 3.89
C GLY A 142 0.67 -29.04 4.27
N GLY A 143 1.47 -28.02 4.60
CA GLY A 143 2.90 -28.18 4.95
C GLY A 143 3.84 -28.45 3.77
N GLY A 144 3.29 -28.83 2.61
CA GLY A 144 4.01 -28.98 1.34
C GLY A 144 4.53 -27.65 0.79
N LYS A 145 5.65 -27.69 0.07
CA LYS A 145 6.18 -26.54 -0.68
C LYS A 145 5.16 -26.12 -1.74
N VAL A 146 4.76 -24.85 -1.75
CA VAL A 146 3.95 -24.32 -2.85
C VAL A 146 4.88 -24.18 -4.06
N VAL A 147 4.60 -24.94 -5.11
CA VAL A 147 5.30 -24.81 -6.37
C VAL A 147 4.44 -23.95 -7.29
N ASN A 148 4.69 -22.64 -7.25
CA ASN A 148 4.08 -21.75 -8.22
C ASN A 148 4.91 -21.74 -9.49
N THR A 149 4.30 -22.12 -10.60
CA THR A 149 4.94 -22.04 -11.91
C THR A 149 5.09 -20.57 -12.34
N PRO A 150 6.25 -20.16 -12.87
CA PRO A 150 6.41 -18.88 -13.55
C PRO A 150 5.41 -18.71 -14.69
N GLY A 151 5.09 -17.47 -15.05
CA GLY A 151 4.08 -17.16 -16.07
C GLY A 151 2.79 -16.56 -15.48
N ILE A 152 1.90 -16.15 -16.38
CA ILE A 152 0.57 -15.63 -16.06
C ILE A 152 -0.41 -16.30 -17.03
N LYS A 153 -1.41 -17.00 -16.50
CA LYS A 153 -2.45 -17.63 -17.34
C LYS A 153 -3.48 -16.61 -17.81
N ALA A 154 -4.18 -16.92 -18.90
CA ALA A 154 -5.31 -16.11 -19.34
C ALA A 154 -6.38 -16.03 -18.22
N GLY A 155 -6.79 -14.80 -17.88
CA GLY A 155 -7.73 -14.54 -16.79
C GLY A 155 -7.12 -14.55 -15.39
N GLU A 156 -5.81 -14.81 -15.25
CA GLU A 156 -5.11 -14.68 -13.97
C GLU A 156 -4.83 -13.20 -13.66
N GLU A 157 -5.05 -12.80 -12.41
CA GLU A 157 -4.78 -11.44 -11.95
C GLU A 157 -3.28 -11.11 -11.99
N ILE A 158 -2.93 -9.89 -12.39
CA ILE A 158 -1.55 -9.39 -12.32
C ILE A 158 -1.28 -8.91 -10.89
N LEU A 159 -0.35 -9.58 -10.21
CA LEU A 159 -0.04 -9.36 -8.80
C LEU A 159 1.42 -8.93 -8.64
N ASN A 160 1.60 -7.75 -8.06
CA ASN A 160 2.88 -7.13 -7.74
C ASN A 160 3.12 -7.11 -6.23
N HIS A 161 4.25 -6.56 -5.76
CA HIS A 161 4.55 -6.37 -4.34
C HIS A 161 4.81 -4.90 -4.02
N TYR A 162 4.32 -4.43 -2.86
CA TYR A 162 4.42 -3.04 -2.41
C TYR A 162 5.30 -2.91 -1.16
N CYS A 163 5.79 -4.03 -0.66
CA CYS A 163 6.75 -4.12 0.42
C CYS A 163 7.89 -5.03 -0.02
N ASP A 164 8.96 -5.04 0.76
CA ASP A 164 9.96 -6.09 0.69
C ASP A 164 9.31 -7.44 1.09
N ILE A 165 9.38 -8.41 0.17
CA ILE A 165 8.74 -9.73 0.31
C ILE A 165 9.60 -10.71 1.12
N ASP A 166 10.86 -10.37 1.39
CA ASP A 166 11.77 -11.19 2.19
C ASP A 166 11.60 -10.91 3.70
N LEU A 167 10.90 -9.84 4.06
CA LEU A 167 10.53 -9.54 5.45
C LEU A 167 9.61 -10.61 6.06
N PRO A 168 9.66 -10.83 7.39
CA PRO A 168 8.69 -11.67 8.11
C PRO A 168 7.24 -11.17 7.96
N VAL A 169 6.26 -12.08 8.07
CA VAL A 169 4.83 -11.75 7.83
C VAL A 169 4.31 -10.63 8.72
N GLN A 170 4.74 -10.56 9.99
CA GLN A 170 4.39 -9.47 10.89
C GLN A 170 4.81 -8.11 10.31
N LYS A 171 6.06 -8.00 9.86
CA LYS A 171 6.59 -6.77 9.25
C LYS A 171 5.90 -6.46 7.92
N ARG A 172 5.66 -7.44 7.05
CA ARG A 172 4.91 -7.21 5.81
C ARG A 172 3.49 -6.69 6.09
N ARG A 173 2.82 -7.18 7.13
CA ARG A 173 1.48 -6.72 7.53
C ARG A 173 1.47 -5.33 8.19
N GLU A 174 2.50 -4.99 8.97
CA GLU A 174 2.71 -3.61 9.44
C GLU A 174 2.81 -2.64 8.25
N TRP A 175 3.62 -2.96 7.24
CA TRP A 175 3.74 -2.17 6.01
C TRP A 175 2.42 -2.10 5.22
N ALA A 176 1.75 -3.24 5.04
CA ALA A 176 0.46 -3.31 4.34
C ALA A 176 -0.62 -2.47 5.04
N SER A 177 -0.63 -2.43 6.36
CA SER A 177 -1.61 -1.65 7.13
C SER A 177 -1.55 -0.16 6.79
N GLY A 178 -0.34 0.38 6.60
CA GLY A 178 -0.15 1.75 6.14
C GLY A 178 -0.46 1.95 4.65
N ALA A 179 0.08 1.08 3.78
CA ALA A 179 0.02 1.26 2.33
C ALA A 179 -1.32 0.84 1.69
N LEU A 180 -1.93 -0.24 2.19
CA LEU A 180 -3.20 -0.81 1.71
C LEU A 180 -4.40 -0.44 2.58
N GLY A 181 -4.18 0.14 3.78
CA GLY A 181 -5.22 0.34 4.77
C GLY A 181 -5.65 -0.95 5.49
N GLY A 182 -4.81 -2.01 5.46
CA GLY A 182 -5.12 -3.28 6.09
C GLY A 182 -4.07 -4.39 5.88
N ASN A 183 -4.35 -5.58 6.40
CA ASN A 183 -3.49 -6.75 6.29
C ASN A 183 -3.59 -7.40 4.90
N CYS A 184 -2.44 -7.73 4.31
CA CYS A 184 -2.39 -8.59 3.12
C CYS A 184 -3.01 -9.97 3.42
N GLN A 185 -3.99 -10.37 2.62
CA GLN A 185 -4.72 -11.64 2.72
C GLN A 185 -4.26 -12.69 1.68
N CYS A 186 -3.09 -12.51 1.06
CA CYS A 186 -2.57 -13.50 0.12
C CYS A 186 -2.30 -14.85 0.82
N GLY A 187 -2.30 -15.94 0.06
CA GLY A 187 -2.13 -17.30 0.60
C GLY A 187 -0.89 -17.45 1.48
N ARG A 188 0.22 -16.80 1.11
CA ARG A 188 1.47 -16.78 1.88
C ARG A 188 1.29 -16.14 3.26
N CYS A 189 0.72 -14.95 3.31
CA CYS A 189 0.51 -14.24 4.58
C CYS A 189 -0.47 -14.98 5.50
N LEU A 190 -1.52 -15.59 4.95
CA LEU A 190 -2.46 -16.40 5.74
C LEU A 190 -1.76 -17.62 6.37
N PHE A 191 -0.93 -18.32 5.58
CA PHE A 191 -0.18 -19.48 6.08
C PHE A 191 0.84 -19.09 7.15
N GLU A 192 1.70 -18.11 6.86
CA GLU A 192 2.78 -17.72 7.77
C GLU A 192 2.24 -17.21 9.11
N THR A 193 1.15 -16.41 9.09
CA THR A 193 0.50 -15.98 10.35
C THR A 193 -0.11 -17.15 11.11
N SER A 194 -0.78 -18.07 10.43
CA SER A 194 -1.39 -19.24 11.11
C SER A 194 -0.30 -20.06 11.81
N LYS A 195 0.88 -20.17 11.19
CA LYS A 195 2.03 -20.87 11.76
C LYS A 195 2.60 -20.12 12.98
N GLU A 196 2.84 -18.82 12.88
CA GLU A 196 3.33 -18.01 14.02
C GLU A 196 2.36 -18.06 15.23
N GLN A 197 1.05 -18.09 14.98
CA GLN A 197 0.04 -18.21 16.04
C GLN A 197 0.06 -19.59 16.72
N ALA A 198 0.25 -20.65 15.94
CA ALA A 198 0.35 -22.01 16.47
C ALA A 198 1.64 -22.24 17.27
N GLU A 199 2.74 -21.58 16.92
CA GLU A 199 4.01 -21.64 17.66
C GLU A 199 3.99 -20.78 18.94
N ALA A 200 3.10 -19.80 19.02
CA ALA A 200 2.93 -18.92 20.18
C ALA A 200 1.87 -19.40 21.20
N SER A 201 1.15 -20.49 20.90
CA SER A 201 0.11 -21.10 21.74
C SER A 201 0.65 -22.31 22.49
#